data_AF-A0A7X6UED0-F1
#
_entry.id   AF-A0A7X6UED0-F1
#
_cell.length_a   1.000
_cell.length_b   1.000
_cell.length_c   1.000
_cell.angle_alpha   90.00
_cell.angle_beta   90.00
_cell.angle_gamma   90.00
#
_symmetry.space_group_name_H-M   'P 1'
#
loop_
_entity.id
_entity.type
_entity.pdbx_description
1 polymer ?
#
loop_
_entity_poly.entity_id
_entity_poly.type
_entity_poly.pdbx_seq_one_letter_code
_entity_poly.pdbx_strand_id
1 'polypeptide(L)'
;HYGADRAAANGFGIQGYPVTNVQITLRGRQQVLADITAGRISAYIDVSEVARTGPVQLPVNIDTNTLLYTKTELLFPATVTVNIFGQE
;
A
#
# COMPACT_ATOMS: atom_id res chain seq x y z
N HIS A 1 -1.61 3.55 5.51
CA HIS A 1 -2.72 3.72 4.56
C HIS A 1 -2.69 5.15 4.06
N TYR A 2 -2.85 5.37 2.76
CA TYR A 2 -2.78 6.70 2.17
C TYR A 2 -4.14 7.10 1.59
N GLY A 3 -4.48 8.39 1.64
CA GLY A 3 -5.71 8.90 1.03
C GLY A 3 -7.01 8.71 1.83
N ALA A 4 -6.93 8.29 3.11
CA ALA A 4 -8.11 8.06 3.95
C ALA A 4 -8.95 9.34 4.16
N ASP A 5 -8.30 10.49 4.35
CA ASP A 5 -8.99 11.78 4.50
C ASP A 5 -9.78 12.16 3.23
N ARG A 6 -9.26 11.82 2.06
CA ARG A 6 -9.93 12.07 0.78
C ARG A 6 -11.10 11.11 0.56
N ALA A 7 -10.95 9.84 0.93
CA ALA A 7 -12.06 8.90 0.93
C ALA A 7 -13.18 9.39 1.86
N ALA A 8 -12.84 9.85 3.08
CA ALA A 8 -13.78 10.41 4.03
C ALA A 8 -14.47 11.67 3.49
N ALA A 9 -13.72 12.59 2.88
CA ALA A 9 -14.29 13.78 2.23
C ALA A 9 -15.28 13.43 1.09
N ASN A 10 -15.15 12.25 0.49
CA ASN A 10 -16.06 11.73 -0.52
C ASN A 10 -17.22 10.88 0.07
N GLY A 11 -17.36 10.85 1.40
CA GLY A 11 -18.42 10.09 2.09
C GLY A 11 -18.12 8.59 2.24
N PHE A 12 -16.85 8.18 2.20
CA PHE A 12 -16.45 6.78 2.31
C PHE A 12 -15.58 6.53 3.55
N GLY A 13 -15.93 5.48 4.31
CA GLY A 13 -15.14 4.91 5.38
C GLY A 13 -14.57 3.54 5.02
N ILE A 14 -13.47 3.14 5.70
CA ILE A 14 -12.78 1.86 5.46
C ILE A 14 -12.96 0.98 6.70
N GLN A 15 -13.56 -0.20 6.53
CA GLN A 15 -13.78 -1.17 7.60
C GLN A 15 -12.58 -2.12 7.71
N GLY A 16 -11.53 -1.64 8.37
CA GLY A 16 -10.33 -2.41 8.69
C GLY A 16 -9.40 -2.68 7.50
N TYR A 17 -8.18 -3.11 7.82
CA TYR A 17 -7.14 -3.45 6.85
C TYR A 17 -6.72 -4.91 7.09
N PRO A 18 -7.17 -5.87 6.26
CA PRO A 18 -7.05 -7.29 6.59
C PRO A 18 -5.63 -7.86 6.43
N VAL A 19 -4.71 -7.12 5.83
CA VAL A 19 -3.31 -7.53 5.66
C VAL A 19 -2.42 -6.66 6.52
N THR A 20 -1.79 -7.28 7.52
CA THR A 20 -0.84 -6.63 8.43
C THR A 20 0.61 -6.78 7.96
N ASN A 21 0.91 -7.76 7.13
CA ASN A 21 2.26 -8.12 6.71
C ASN A 21 2.32 -8.39 5.21
N VAL A 22 3.36 -7.88 4.56
CA VAL A 22 3.67 -8.14 3.15
C VAL A 22 5.09 -8.68 3.03
N GLN A 23 5.30 -9.57 2.07
CA GLN A 23 6.62 -10.07 1.70
C GLN A 23 7.04 -9.42 0.38
N ILE A 24 8.29 -8.97 0.32
CA ILE A 24 8.86 -8.38 -0.89
C ILE A 24 10.24 -8.96 -1.21
N THR A 25 10.56 -9.00 -2.50
CA THR A 25 11.92 -9.22 -3.00
C THR A 25 12.35 -7.99 -3.78
N LEU A 26 13.44 -7.36 -3.36
CA LEU A 26 14.01 -6.19 -4.02
C LEU A 26 15.26 -6.58 -4.80
N ARG A 27 15.39 -6.03 -6.00
CA ARG A 27 16.61 -6.08 -6.80
C ARG A 27 17.17 -4.67 -6.99
N GLY A 28 18.49 -4.55 -6.83
CA GLY A 28 19.20 -3.29 -6.99
C GLY A 28 20.71 -3.50 -6.90
N ARG A 29 21.44 -2.38 -6.93
CA ARG A 29 22.90 -2.40 -6.68
C ARG A 29 23.16 -2.78 -5.22
N GLN A 30 24.20 -3.59 -4.97
CA GLN A 30 24.53 -4.04 -3.62
C GLN A 30 24.67 -2.90 -2.61
N GLN A 31 25.35 -1.81 -2.99
CA GLN A 31 25.50 -0.63 -2.12
C GLN A 31 24.14 0.00 -1.76
N VAL A 32 23.22 0.10 -2.73
CA VAL A 32 21.87 0.64 -2.50
C VAL A 32 21.07 -0.30 -1.58
N LEU A 33 21.14 -1.62 -1.81
CA LEU A 33 20.44 -2.59 -0.98
C LEU A 33 21.02 -2.65 0.45
N ALA A 34 22.33 -2.45 0.61
CA ALA A 34 22.99 -2.43 1.91
C ALA A 34 22.57 -1.21 2.76
N ASP A 35 22.22 -0.10 2.11
CA ASP A 35 21.76 1.11 2.77
C ASP A 35 20.24 1.08 3.10
N ILE A 36 19.50 0.08 2.60
CA ILE A 36 18.08 -0.10 2.92
C ILE A 36 17.94 -0.87 4.22
N THR A 37 17.50 -0.16 5.26
CA THR A 37 16.99 -0.79 6.48
C THR A 37 15.50 -1.09 6.33
N ALA A 38 15.02 -2.22 6.86
CA ALA A 38 13.60 -2.60 6.79
C ALA A 38 12.65 -1.49 7.26
N GLY A 39 13.04 -0.69 8.26
CA GLY A 39 12.25 0.44 8.77
C GLY A 39 12.09 1.63 7.81
N ARG A 40 12.80 1.65 6.68
CA ARG A 40 12.65 2.65 5.61
C ARG A 40 11.72 2.21 4.48
N ILE A 41 11.28 0.95 4.51
CA ILE A 41 10.36 0.41 3.51
C ILE A 41 8.93 0.55 4.05
N SER A 42 8.08 1.22 3.29
CA SER A 42 6.66 1.39 3.59
C SER A 42 5.82 0.65 2.57
N ALA A 43 4.94 -0.22 3.05
CA ALA A 43 3.89 -0.82 2.24
C ALA A 43 2.55 -0.14 2.54
N TYR A 44 1.81 0.25 1.51
CA TYR A 44 0.54 0.92 1.68
C TYR A 44 -0.43 0.60 0.55
N ILE A 45 -1.71 0.72 0.86
CA ILE A 45 -2.77 0.82 -0.13
C ILE A 45 -3.19 2.29 -0.24
N ASP A 46 -3.59 2.68 -1.44
CA ASP A 46 -4.15 4.00 -1.70
C ASP A 46 -5.67 3.88 -1.82
N VAL A 47 -6.39 4.57 -0.94
CA VAL A 47 -7.87 4.60 -0.92
C VAL A 47 -8.42 5.93 -1.44
N SER A 48 -7.58 6.82 -1.97
CA SER A 48 -7.96 8.17 -2.40
C SER A 48 -8.96 8.21 -3.56
N GLU A 49 -8.98 7.18 -4.40
CA GLU A 49 -9.85 7.05 -5.58
C GLU A 49 -11.01 6.07 -5.38
N VAL A 50 -11.27 5.65 -4.16
CA VAL A 50 -12.42 4.79 -3.87
C VAL A 50 -13.71 5.56 -4.15
N ALA A 51 -14.58 4.98 -4.97
CA ALA A 51 -15.81 5.61 -5.46
C ALA A 51 -17.08 4.77 -5.23
N ARG A 52 -16.97 3.63 -4.55
CA ARG A 52 -18.09 2.72 -4.27
C ARG A 52 -17.94 2.02 -2.93
N THR A 53 -19.08 1.66 -2.34
CA THR A 53 -19.15 0.82 -1.14
C THR A 53 -18.98 -0.67 -1.48
N GLY A 54 -18.76 -1.48 -0.44
CA GLY A 54 -18.52 -2.91 -0.53
C GLY A 54 -17.04 -3.27 -0.66
N PRO A 55 -16.74 -4.55 -0.99
CA PRO A 55 -15.37 -5.02 -1.13
C PRO A 55 -14.69 -4.42 -2.36
N VAL A 56 -13.53 -3.80 -2.16
CA VAL A 56 -12.69 -3.22 -3.21
C VAL A 56 -11.29 -3.83 -3.12
N GLN A 57 -10.79 -4.37 -4.23
CA GLN A 57 -9.40 -4.80 -4.34
C GLN A 57 -8.53 -3.60 -4.69
N LEU A 58 -7.52 -3.35 -3.86
CA LEU A 58 -6.55 -2.29 -4.05
C LEU A 58 -5.15 -2.89 -4.18
N PRO A 59 -4.30 -2.36 -5.07
CA PRO A 59 -2.92 -2.78 -5.16
C PRO A 59 -2.15 -2.38 -3.90
N VAL A 60 -1.23 -3.24 -3.48
CA VAL A 60 -0.21 -2.87 -2.50
C VAL A 60 0.91 -2.13 -3.21
N ASN A 61 1.21 -0.94 -2.74
CA ASN A 61 2.32 -0.14 -3.20
C ASN A 61 3.48 -0.24 -2.21
N ILE A 62 4.71 -0.25 -2.73
CA ILE A 62 5.94 -0.32 -1.95
C ILE A 62 6.72 0.97 -2.21
N ASP A 63 6.90 1.74 -1.16
CA ASP A 63 7.84 2.86 -1.14
C ASP A 63 9.10 2.42 -0.39
N THR A 64 10.22 2.38 -1.09
CA THR A 64 11.52 2.04 -0.48
C THR A 64 12.24 3.28 0.06
N ASN A 65 11.68 4.47 -0.15
CA ASN A 65 12.29 5.78 0.10
C ASN A 65 13.72 5.88 -0.47
N THR A 66 13.97 5.14 -1.56
CA THR A 66 15.19 5.21 -2.34
C THR A 66 14.86 5.72 -3.73
N LEU A 67 15.68 6.65 -4.23
CA LEU A 67 15.50 7.25 -5.55
C LEU A 67 15.69 6.18 -6.65
N LEU A 68 14.62 5.55 -7.16
CA LEU A 68 14.58 4.76 -8.40
C LEU A 68 15.63 3.64 -8.60
N TYR A 69 16.45 3.30 -7.60
CA TYR A 69 17.58 2.39 -7.73
C TYR A 69 17.28 0.96 -7.31
N THR A 70 16.05 0.70 -6.88
CA THR A 70 15.54 -0.63 -6.57
C THR A 70 14.27 -0.92 -7.34
N LYS A 71 14.13 -2.18 -7.75
CA LYS A 71 12.93 -2.72 -8.37
C LYS A 71 12.35 -3.81 -7.47
N THR A 72 11.05 -3.76 -7.23
CA THR A 72 10.33 -4.87 -6.58
C THR A 72 10.14 -5.98 -7.61
N GLU A 73 10.77 -7.14 -7.39
CA GLU A 73 10.62 -8.32 -8.25
C GLU A 73 9.46 -9.20 -7.81
N LEU A 74 9.23 -9.32 -6.51
CA LEU A 74 8.11 -10.06 -5.93
C LEU A 74 7.45 -9.23 -4.84
N LEU A 75 6.12 -9.30 -4.79
CA LEU A 75 5.28 -8.68 -3.78
C LEU A 75 4.11 -9.64 -3.47
N PHE A 76 3.97 -10.03 -2.21
CA PHE A 76 2.89 -10.91 -1.78
C PHE A 76 2.32 -10.48 -0.41
N PRO A 77 0.99 -10.30 -0.30
CA PRO A 77 0.03 -10.23 -1.43
C PRO A 77 0.24 -8.95 -2.25
N ALA A 78 0.02 -9.04 -3.57
CA ALA A 78 0.10 -7.87 -4.47
C ALA A 78 -1.16 -6.99 -4.43
N THR A 79 -2.29 -7.55 -3.96
CA THR A 79 -3.56 -6.85 -3.80
C THR A 79 -4.18 -7.19 -2.44
N VAL A 80 -4.94 -6.26 -1.90
CA VAL A 80 -5.68 -6.42 -0.66
C VAL A 80 -7.13 -6.05 -0.91
N THR A 81 -8.06 -6.89 -0.47
CA THR A 81 -9.47 -6.55 -0.45
C THR A 81 -9.75 -5.75 0.82
N VAL A 82 -10.25 -4.52 0.67
CA VAL A 82 -10.77 -3.72 1.80
C VAL A 82 -12.27 -3.56 1.67
N ASN A 83 -12.98 -3.51 2.79
CA ASN A 83 -14.40 -3.24 2.77
C ASN A 83 -14.64 -1.73 2.96
N ILE A 84 -15.37 -1.13 2.03
CA ILE A 84 -15.70 0.29 2.03
C ILE A 84 -17.16 0.46 2.44
N PHE A 85 -17.45 1.40 3.32
CA PHE A 85 -18.81 1.74 3.72
C PHE A 85 -19.09 3.22 3.48
N GLY A 86 -20.36 3.58 3.30
CA GLY A 86 -20.76 4.98 3.22
C GLY A 86 -20.75 5.60 4.61
N GLN A 87 -20.15 6.78 4.76
CA GLN A 87 -20.36 7.62 5.94
C GLN A 87 -21.64 8.41 5.73
N GLU A 88 -22.62 8.20 6.61
CA GLU A 88 -23.81 9.04 6.74
C GLU A 88 -23.49 10.34 7.51
#